data_AF-A0A533YFX0-F1
#
_entry.id   AF-A0A533YFX0-F1
#
_cell.length_a   1.000
_cell.length_b   1.000
_cell.length_c   1.000
_cell.angle_alpha   90.00
_cell.angle_beta   90.00
_cell.angle_gamma   90.00
#
_symmetry.space_group_name_H-M   'P 1'
#
loop_
_entity.id
_entity.type
_entity.pdbx_description
1 polymer ?
#
loop_
_entity_poly.entity_id
_entity_poly.type
_entity_poly.pdbx_seq_one_letter_code
_entity_poly.pdbx_strand_id
1 'polypeptide(L)'
;MRDLLPALLGLILCTVVGCQYYEEYRVKKTTADLKEEQAQLLRDYRLCVEKYQNEPPKAKEYCAPYTQRLRELEITRQQAK
;
A
#
# COMPACT_ATOMS: atom_id res chain seq x y z
N MET A 1 7.37 -49.38 3.71
CA MET A 1 6.69 -48.26 4.43
C MET A 1 7.67 -47.27 5.09
N ARG A 2 8.98 -47.31 4.80
CA ARG A 2 9.98 -46.42 5.46
C ARG A 2 10.26 -45.14 4.67
N ASP A 3 9.98 -45.14 3.36
CA ASP A 3 10.27 -44.05 2.43
C ASP A 3 9.08 -43.12 2.14
N LEU A 4 7.88 -43.47 2.63
CA LEU A 4 6.66 -42.67 2.42
C LEU A 4 6.59 -41.46 3.37
N LEU A 5 7.16 -41.59 4.57
CA LEU A 5 7.19 -40.56 5.61
C LEU A 5 8.01 -39.32 5.18
N PRO A 6 9.24 -39.43 4.63
CA PRO A 6 9.99 -38.26 4.17
C PRO A 6 9.37 -37.59 2.94
N ALA A 7 8.72 -38.35 2.05
CA ALA A 7 8.03 -37.81 0.89
C ALA A 7 6.82 -36.95 1.28
N LEU A 8 6.03 -37.40 2.25
CA LEU A 8 4.91 -36.63 2.80
C LEU A 8 5.38 -35.38 3.56
N LEU A 9 6.45 -35.49 4.36
CA LEU A 9 7.03 -34.34 5.06
C LEU A 9 7.56 -33.27 4.09
N GLY A 10 8.23 -33.68 3.01
CA GLY A 10 8.72 -32.76 1.99
C GLY A 10 7.59 -31.99 1.30
N LEU A 11 6.48 -32.67 1.02
CA LEU A 11 5.29 -32.06 0.41
C LEU A 11 4.62 -31.03 1.33
N ILE A 12 4.57 -31.30 2.63
CA ILE A 12 4.05 -30.38 3.66
C ILE A 12 4.96 -29.16 3.81
N LEU A 13 6.28 -29.34 3.79
CA LEU A 13 7.23 -28.22 3.90
C LEU A 13 7.14 -27.29 2.68
N CYS A 14 7.00 -27.84 1.46
CA CYS A 14 6.84 -27.03 0.26
C CYS A 14 5.54 -26.21 0.26
N THR A 15 4.42 -26.77 0.76
CA THR A 15 3.15 -26.04 0.82
C THR A 15 3.12 -24.98 1.91
N VAL A 16 3.72 -25.24 3.07
CA VAL A 16 3.79 -24.28 4.18
C VAL A 16 4.71 -23.09 3.86
N VAL A 17 5.89 -23.36 3.30
CA VAL A 17 6.85 -22.30 2.90
C VAL A 17 6.31 -21.47 1.73
N GLY A 18 5.66 -22.10 0.76
CA GLY A 18 5.05 -21.41 -0.38
C GLY A 18 3.92 -20.45 0.02
N CYS A 19 3.07 -20.85 0.98
CA CYS A 19 1.99 -20.00 1.49
C CYS A 19 2.52 -18.79 2.27
N GLN A 20 3.50 -18.97 3.17
CA GLN A 20 4.07 -17.86 3.94
C GLN A 20 4.78 -16.84 3.03
N TYR A 21 5.51 -17.31 2.03
CA TYR A 21 6.21 -16.45 1.08
C TYR A 21 5.23 -15.64 0.20
N TYR A 22 4.14 -16.25 -0.25
CA TYR A 22 3.14 -15.56 -1.08
C TYR A 22 2.39 -14.47 -0.31
N GLU A 23 1.98 -14.75 0.93
CA GLU A 23 1.40 -13.75 1.83
C GLU A 23 2.36 -12.59 2.09
N GLU A 24 3.61 -12.89 2.44
CA GLU A 24 4.61 -11.86 2.74
C GLU A 24 4.94 -10.99 1.51
N TYR A 25 5.03 -11.59 0.32
CA TYR A 25 5.23 -10.87 -0.93
C TYR A 25 4.03 -9.97 -1.26
N ARG A 26 2.80 -10.46 -1.08
CA ARG A 26 1.58 -9.69 -1.34
C ARG A 26 1.48 -8.49 -0.40
N VAL A 27 1.76 -8.68 0.89
CA VAL A 27 1.78 -7.60 1.89
C VAL A 27 2.86 -6.56 1.56
N LYS A 28 4.07 -6.99 1.18
CA LYS A 28 5.15 -6.07 0.78
C LYS A 28 4.81 -5.29 -0.49
N LYS A 29 4.20 -5.94 -1.48
CA LYS A 29 3.79 -5.30 -2.73
C LYS A 29 2.69 -4.27 -2.52
N THR A 30 1.62 -4.63 -1.78
CA THR A 30 0.53 -3.69 -1.49
C THR A 30 1.00 -2.50 -0.65
N THR A 31 1.92 -2.70 0.31
CA THR A 31 2.49 -1.57 1.05
C THR A 31 3.43 -0.70 0.22
N ALA A 32 4.12 -1.24 -0.78
CA ALA A 32 4.91 -0.45 -1.72
C ALA A 32 4.01 0.38 -2.64
N ASP A 33 2.98 -0.23 -3.23
CA ASP A 33 2.03 0.42 -4.12
C ASP A 33 1.32 1.60 -3.40
N LEU A 34 0.85 1.39 -2.15
CA LEU A 34 0.22 2.45 -1.35
C LEU A 34 1.18 3.63 -1.04
N LYS A 35 2.47 3.35 -0.83
CA LYS A 35 3.47 4.40 -0.59
C LYS A 35 3.75 5.20 -1.86
N GLU A 36 3.77 4.54 -3.01
CA GLU A 36 3.97 5.20 -4.30
C GLU A 36 2.77 6.09 -4.66
N GLU A 37 1.54 5.59 -4.48
CA GLU A 37 0.31 6.36 -4.66
C GLU A 37 0.29 7.59 -3.74
N GLN A 38 0.65 7.42 -2.46
CA GLN A 38 0.71 8.53 -1.51
C GLN A 38 1.77 9.57 -1.92
N ALA A 39 2.94 9.13 -2.38
CA ALA A 39 4.00 10.03 -2.83
C ALA A 39 3.58 10.83 -4.07
N GLN A 40 2.92 10.18 -5.03
CA GLN A 40 2.37 10.85 -6.22
C GLN A 40 1.30 11.88 -5.82
N LEU A 41 0.35 11.48 -4.96
CA LEU A 41 -0.73 12.35 -4.50
C LEU A 41 -0.21 13.58 -3.74
N LEU A 42 0.84 13.43 -2.94
CA LEU A 42 1.52 14.56 -2.27
C LEU A 42 2.19 15.51 -3.25
N ARG A 43 2.76 15.00 -4.36
CA ARG A 43 3.33 15.86 -5.41
C ARG A 43 2.24 16.68 -6.08
N ASP A 44 1.15 16.03 -6.49
CA ASP A 44 0.05 16.68 -7.18
C ASP A 44 -0.63 17.73 -6.30
N TYR A 45 -0.77 17.45 -4.99
CA TYR A 45 -1.24 18.42 -4.02
C TYR A 45 -0.35 19.66 -3.94
N ARG A 46 0.98 19.51 -3.87
CA ARG A 46 1.91 20.65 -3.83
C ARG A 46 1.79 21.51 -5.08
N LEU A 47 1.72 20.89 -6.26
CA LEU A 47 1.52 21.60 -7.52
C LEU A 47 0.19 22.35 -7.56
N CYS A 48 -0.88 21.77 -7.00
CA CYS A 48 -2.17 22.44 -6.88
C CYS A 48 -2.08 23.69 -5.99
N VAL A 49 -1.45 23.56 -4.81
CA VAL A 49 -1.29 24.68 -3.87
C VAL A 49 -0.41 25.77 -4.47
N GLU A 50 0.68 25.41 -5.14
CA GLU A 50 1.57 26.34 -5.83
C GLU A 50 0.81 27.13 -6.91
N LYS A 51 0.00 26.44 -7.73
CA LYS A 51 -0.84 27.08 -8.76
C LYS A 51 -1.79 28.13 -8.20
N TYR A 52 -2.36 27.89 -7.02
CA TYR A 52 -3.31 28.80 -6.37
C TYR A 52 -2.71 29.55 -5.18
N GLN A 53 -1.38 29.69 -5.10
CA GLN A 53 -0.71 30.27 -3.94
C GLN A 53 -1.16 31.71 -3.64
N ASN A 54 -1.53 32.46 -4.68
CA ASN A 54 -2.00 33.84 -4.59
C ASN A 54 -3.52 33.93 -4.43
N GLU A 55 -4.23 32.81 -4.48
CA GLU A 55 -5.70 32.73 -4.41
C GLU A 55 -6.14 31.67 -3.38
N PRO A 56 -5.96 31.93 -2.06
CA PRO A 56 -6.26 30.97 -0.99
C PRO A 56 -7.67 30.35 -1.02
N PRO A 57 -8.75 31.09 -1.39
CA PRO A 57 -10.08 30.49 -1.54
C PRO A 57 -10.13 29.42 -2.63
N LYS A 58 -9.48 29.66 -3.78
CA LYS A 58 -9.40 28.69 -4.88
C LYS A 58 -8.53 27.50 -4.51
N ALA A 59 -7.43 27.71 -3.79
CA ALA A 59 -6.61 26.60 -3.28
C ALA A 59 -7.43 25.67 -2.37
N LYS A 60 -8.27 26.24 -1.48
CA LYS A 60 -9.15 25.45 -0.61
C LYS A 60 -10.18 24.64 -1.38
N GLU A 61 -10.77 25.21 -2.43
CA GLU A 61 -11.79 24.54 -3.23
C GLU A 61 -11.18 23.47 -4.15
N TYR A 62 -10.19 23.85 -4.96
CA TYR A 62 -9.63 22.97 -5.98
C TYR A 62 -8.63 21.94 -5.44
N CYS A 63 -7.96 22.22 -4.32
CA CYS A 63 -7.00 21.29 -3.73
C CYS A 63 -7.61 20.40 -2.62
N ALA A 64 -8.87 20.63 -2.22
CA ALA A 64 -9.58 19.81 -1.23
C ALA A 64 -9.67 18.31 -1.57
N PRO A 65 -9.88 17.88 -2.83
CA PRO A 65 -9.94 16.46 -3.16
C PRO A 65 -8.64 15.72 -2.83
N TYR A 66 -7.48 16.37 -2.98
CA TYR A 66 -6.18 15.78 -2.66
C TYR A 66 -6.02 15.57 -1.15
N THR A 67 -6.40 16.57 -0.33
CA THR A 67 -6.31 16.45 1.13
C THR A 67 -7.29 15.43 1.67
N GLN A 68 -8.47 15.29 1.07
CA GLN A 68 -9.40 14.22 1.38
C GLN A 68 -8.78 12.84 1.09
N ARG A 69 -8.23 12.62 -0.11
CA ARG A 69 -7.61 11.34 -0.46
C ARG A 69 -6.39 11.01 0.41
N LEU A 70 -5.56 12.00 0.76
CA LEU A 70 -4.43 11.81 1.67
C LEU A 70 -4.90 11.30 3.05
N ARG A 71 -6.00 11.84 3.56
CA ARG A 71 -6.59 11.40 4.83
C ARG A 71 -7.13 9.97 4.75
N GLU A 72 -7.81 9.62 3.66
CA GLU A 72 -8.32 8.27 3.43
C GLU A 72 -7.18 7.24 3.40
N LEU A 73 -6.09 7.52 2.70
CA LEU A 73 -4.90 6.66 2.67
C LEU A 73 -4.25 6.49 4.05
N GLU A 74 -4.21 7.56 4.87
CA GLU A 74 -3.69 7.49 6.23
C GLU A 74 -4.54 6.58 7.13
N ILE A 75 -5.88 6.65 7.01
CA ILE A 75 -6.81 5.77 7.73
C ILE A 75 -6.60 4.31 7.29
N THR A 76 -6.52 4.04 5.98
CA THR A 76 -6.25 2.68 5.46
C THR A 76 -4.94 2.12 6.01
N ARG A 77 -3.89 2.96 6.10
CA ARG A 77 -2.60 2.53 6.67
C ARG A 77 -2.69 2.21 8.16
N GLN A 78 -3.52 2.93 8.92
CA GLN A 78 -3.74 2.67 10.34
C GLN A 78 -4.55 1.38 10.57
N GLN A 79 -5.48 1.06 9.67
CA GLN A 79 -6.29 -0.17 9.73
C GLN A 79 -5.52 -1.42 9.28
N ALA A 80 -4.53 -1.26 8.41
CA ALA A 80 -3.67 -2.34 7.93
C ALA A 80 -2.49 -2.67 8.88
N LYS A 81 -2.42 -2.01 10.04
CA LYS A 81 -1.34 -2.13 11.02
C LYS A 81 -1.81 -2.89 12.25
#